data_AF-B4ENE0-F1
#
_entry.id   AF-B4ENE0-F1
#
_cell.length_a   1.000
_cell.length_b   1.000
_cell.length_c   1.000
_cell.angle_alpha   90.00
_cell.angle_beta   90.00
_cell.angle_gamma   90.00
#
_symmetry.space_group_name_H-M   'P 1'
#
loop_
_entity.id
_entity.type
_entity.pdbx_description
1 polymer ?
#
loop_
_entity_poly.entity_id
_entity_poly.type
_entity_poly.pdbx_seq_one_letter_code
_entity_poly.pdbx_strand_id
1 'polypeptide(L)'
;MLSDGVIREAGATEKILHAPTHPYTQSLIAAVTPNDAERGGEVRRPAAPAPLLDVRGAIAGYGGRAANGWPAKVILHEVDLRIGRGQTVGVIGESGSGKTTLAKVIAGLVPATGGEILLDGVPLARDIGKRTKEQHRRVQIVFQNADTALNPVHTVERTLARPLAFYHGIKGARARQRVAELLELVRLPPAVAARRTGELSGGQKQRVNLARALAAEPDLILCDEVTSALDTVVGAAIIELLRDLQAKLGVSYVFITHDIAKVRAISDDIVVLYAGRRVETGSRDALCAPPYHPYSHLLVSSAPELRAGWLDDAAERCHRPLVPIGEREHEAELCPFLSRCAMRVDGVCNRTAPSLRTLGNGAQVLCHRSEEDLARFQAEPAPAGVTPVQL
;
A
#
# COMPACT_ATOMS: atom_id res chain seq x y z
N MET A 1 -13.20 3.57 -26.60
CA MET A 1 -11.78 3.32 -26.28
C MET A 1 -10.87 3.94 -27.34
N LEU A 2 -9.85 4.68 -26.91
CA LEU A 2 -8.87 5.37 -27.78
C LEU A 2 -7.45 4.81 -27.48
N SER A 3 -6.66 4.56 -28.51
CA SER A 3 -5.21 4.26 -28.41
C SER A 3 -4.48 4.88 -29.58
N ASP A 4 -3.34 5.51 -29.33
CA ASP A 4 -2.48 6.14 -30.35
C ASP A 4 -3.21 7.21 -31.18
N GLY A 5 -4.14 7.93 -30.55
CA GLY A 5 -4.96 8.94 -31.22
C GLY A 5 -6.06 8.37 -32.13
N VAL A 6 -6.27 7.04 -32.16
CA VAL A 6 -7.30 6.38 -32.98
C VAL A 6 -8.34 5.70 -32.10
N ILE A 7 -9.62 5.85 -32.46
CA ILE A 7 -10.72 5.13 -31.79
C ILE A 7 -10.58 3.64 -32.14
N ARG A 8 -10.36 2.81 -31.11
CA ARG A 8 -10.22 1.35 -31.25
C ARG A 8 -11.54 0.62 -31.11
N GLU A 9 -12.45 1.15 -30.30
CA GLU A 9 -13.77 0.57 -30.09
C GLU A 9 -14.75 1.64 -29.61
N ALA A 10 -15.96 1.67 -30.16
CA ALA A 10 -17.06 2.53 -29.75
C ALA A 10 -18.37 1.75 -29.79
N GLY A 11 -19.26 1.98 -28.83
CA GLY A 11 -20.50 1.22 -28.65
C GLY A 11 -21.18 1.56 -27.33
N ALA A 12 -22.32 0.92 -27.06
CA ALA A 12 -23.03 1.06 -25.79
C ALA A 12 -22.15 0.62 -24.61
N THR A 13 -22.26 1.32 -23.48
CA THR A 13 -21.45 1.08 -22.27
C THR A 13 -21.48 -0.38 -21.82
N GLU A 14 -22.67 -0.98 -21.72
CA GLU A 14 -22.82 -2.39 -21.33
C GLU A 14 -22.07 -3.34 -22.27
N LYS A 15 -22.12 -3.09 -23.58
CA LYS A 15 -21.42 -3.92 -24.57
C LYS A 15 -19.90 -3.80 -24.43
N ILE A 16 -19.38 -2.59 -24.22
CA ILE A 16 -17.95 -2.36 -24.03
C ILE A 16 -17.46 -3.02 -22.72
N LEU A 17 -18.25 -2.93 -21.65
CA LEU A 17 -17.86 -3.47 -20.34
C LEU A 17 -17.92 -4.99 -20.28
N HIS A 18 -18.95 -5.61 -20.86
CA HIS A 18 -19.21 -7.04 -20.69
C HIS A 18 -18.82 -7.91 -21.89
N ALA A 19 -18.74 -7.33 -23.09
CA ALA A 19 -18.40 -8.06 -24.32
C ALA A 19 -17.50 -7.21 -25.26
N PRO A 20 -16.34 -6.72 -24.79
CA PRO A 20 -15.42 -5.96 -25.62
C PRO A 20 -14.86 -6.84 -26.75
N THR A 21 -14.89 -6.32 -27.96
CA THR A 21 -14.44 -7.03 -29.17
C THR A 21 -13.00 -6.72 -29.53
N HIS A 22 -12.48 -5.54 -29.17
CA HIS A 22 -11.12 -5.16 -29.53
C HIS A 22 -10.09 -5.60 -28.46
N PRO A 23 -8.93 -6.21 -28.83
CA PRO A 23 -7.93 -6.70 -27.87
C PRO A 23 -7.42 -5.65 -26.87
N TYR A 24 -7.24 -4.41 -27.32
CA TYR A 24 -6.88 -3.29 -26.45
C TYR A 24 -7.94 -3.02 -25.37
N THR A 25 -9.22 -3.00 -25.73
CA THR A 25 -10.32 -2.81 -24.77
C THR A 25 -10.36 -3.98 -23.79
N GLN A 26 -10.21 -5.22 -24.27
CA GLN A 26 -10.13 -6.41 -23.42
C GLN A 26 -9.00 -6.30 -22.39
N SER A 27 -7.81 -5.84 -22.81
CA SER A 27 -6.67 -5.61 -21.92
C SER A 27 -6.96 -4.54 -20.86
N LEU A 28 -7.62 -3.44 -21.22
CA LEU A 28 -8.01 -2.40 -20.28
C LEU A 28 -9.02 -2.91 -19.24
N ILE A 29 -10.05 -3.65 -19.67
CA ILE A 29 -11.06 -4.22 -18.78
C ILE A 29 -10.40 -5.23 -17.84
N ALA A 30 -9.59 -6.15 -18.37
CA ALA A 30 -8.88 -7.14 -17.56
C ALA A 30 -7.92 -6.49 -16.54
N ALA A 31 -7.29 -5.36 -16.87
CA ALA A 31 -6.39 -4.66 -15.95
C ALA A 31 -7.12 -3.98 -14.77
N VAL A 32 -8.40 -3.63 -14.93
CA VAL A 32 -9.23 -3.00 -13.88
C VAL A 32 -10.00 -4.04 -13.06
N THR A 33 -10.28 -5.22 -13.63
CA THR A 33 -10.95 -6.33 -12.96
C THR A 33 -9.92 -7.42 -12.62
N PRO A 34 -9.14 -7.27 -11.53
CA PRO A 34 -8.20 -8.32 -11.14
C PRO A 34 -8.97 -9.63 -10.93
N ASN A 35 -8.49 -10.69 -11.56
CA ASN A 35 -9.12 -12.01 -11.49
C ASN A 35 -8.83 -12.62 -10.12
N ASP A 36 -9.77 -12.48 -9.17
CA ASP A 36 -9.66 -13.07 -7.81
C ASP A 36 -9.46 -14.60 -7.85
N ALA A 37 -9.85 -15.25 -8.96
CA ALA A 37 -9.80 -16.69 -9.16
C ALA A 37 -8.38 -17.29 -9.26
N GLU A 38 -7.34 -16.51 -9.59
CA GLU A 38 -6.01 -17.07 -9.88
C GLU A 38 -5.12 -17.34 -8.66
N ARG A 39 -5.60 -17.03 -7.44
CA ARG A 39 -4.95 -17.43 -6.17
C ARG A 39 -5.73 -18.52 -5.42
N GLY A 40 -6.51 -19.35 -6.12
CA GLY A 40 -7.24 -20.51 -5.59
C GLY A 40 -6.36 -21.67 -5.08
N GLY A 41 -5.22 -21.39 -4.46
CA GLY A 41 -4.42 -22.35 -3.71
C GLY A 41 -4.50 -22.02 -2.24
N GLU A 42 -5.01 -22.95 -1.42
CA GLU A 42 -4.84 -22.92 0.04
C GLU A 42 -3.34 -22.85 0.36
N VAL A 43 -2.82 -21.65 0.65
CA VAL A 43 -1.55 -21.53 1.36
C VAL A 43 -1.86 -21.81 2.83
N ARG A 44 -1.89 -23.09 3.17
CA ARG A 44 -1.95 -23.58 4.56
C ARG A 44 -0.82 -22.92 5.35
N ARG A 45 -1.16 -21.99 6.25
CA ARG A 45 -0.21 -21.36 7.18
C ARG A 45 0.50 -22.45 8.00
N PRO A 46 1.83 -22.61 7.91
CA PRO A 46 2.60 -23.24 8.97
C PRO A 46 2.51 -22.36 10.22
N ALA A 47 2.62 -22.96 11.41
CA ALA A 47 2.80 -22.21 12.66
C ALA A 47 3.94 -21.19 12.49
N ALA A 48 3.70 -19.94 12.90
CA ALA A 48 4.48 -18.78 12.47
C ALA A 48 5.98 -18.93 12.78
N PRO A 49 6.87 -19.04 11.76
CA PRO A 49 8.27 -18.70 11.96
C PRO A 49 8.40 -17.23 12.41
N ALA A 50 9.51 -16.89 13.06
CA ALA A 50 9.76 -15.52 13.50
C ALA A 50 9.57 -14.51 12.34
N PRO A 51 8.91 -13.35 12.58
CA PRO A 51 8.66 -12.38 11.53
C PRO A 51 9.98 -11.82 10.99
N LEU A 52 10.03 -11.55 9.68
CA LEU A 52 11.14 -10.82 9.08
C LEU A 52 11.17 -9.39 9.59
N LEU A 53 10.02 -8.71 9.63
CA LEU A 53 9.89 -7.36 10.18
C LEU A 53 8.82 -7.37 11.27
N ASP A 54 9.14 -6.79 12.43
CA ASP A 54 8.20 -6.57 13.53
C ASP A 54 8.34 -5.11 14.01
N VAL A 55 7.36 -4.30 13.63
CA VAL A 55 7.19 -2.91 14.08
C VAL A 55 6.20 -2.94 15.23
N ARG A 56 6.60 -2.40 16.38
CA ARG A 56 5.79 -2.40 17.61
C ARG A 56 5.65 -0.98 18.12
N GLY A 57 4.41 -0.49 18.18
CA GLY A 57 4.09 0.82 18.75
C GLY A 57 4.86 1.98 18.14
N ALA A 58 5.08 1.99 16.81
CA ALA A 58 5.87 3.04 16.17
C ALA A 58 5.18 4.41 16.29
N ILE A 59 5.88 5.37 16.92
CA ILE A 59 5.49 6.77 16.99
C ILE A 59 6.51 7.58 16.20
N ALA A 60 6.04 8.42 15.28
CA ALA A 60 6.91 9.24 14.45
C ALA A 60 6.18 10.47 13.91
N GLY A 61 6.95 11.45 13.45
CA GLY A 61 6.41 12.70 12.96
C GLY A 61 7.49 13.63 12.44
N TYR A 62 7.12 14.89 12.21
CA TYR A 62 8.00 15.92 11.64
C TYR A 62 8.12 17.13 12.57
N GLY A 63 9.15 17.93 12.35
CA GLY A 63 9.47 19.11 13.15
C GLY A 63 10.43 18.81 14.29
N GLY A 64 10.68 19.83 15.13
CA GLY A 64 11.50 19.70 16.33
C GLY A 64 10.89 18.74 17.36
N ARG A 65 11.65 18.40 18.40
CA ARG A 65 11.12 17.62 19.52
C ARG A 65 10.46 18.55 20.54
N ALA A 66 9.24 18.22 20.94
CA ALA A 66 8.57 18.84 22.06
C ALA A 66 9.22 18.39 23.39
N ALA A 67 8.85 19.06 24.49
CA ALA A 67 9.42 18.79 25.82
C ALA A 67 9.20 17.34 26.30
N ASN A 68 8.13 16.69 25.85
CA ASN A 68 7.82 15.28 26.12
C ASN A 68 8.61 14.29 25.23
N GLY A 69 9.51 14.76 24.38
CA GLY A 69 10.29 13.95 23.45
C GLY A 69 9.56 13.53 22.17
N TRP A 70 8.28 13.92 22.01
CA TRP A 70 7.48 13.65 20.82
C TRP A 70 7.81 14.64 19.70
N PRO A 71 7.54 14.30 18.42
CA PRO A 71 7.68 15.25 17.33
C PRO A 71 6.64 16.38 17.47
N ALA A 72 7.00 17.60 17.07
CA ALA A 72 6.10 18.75 17.07
C ALA A 72 4.80 18.48 16.29
N LYS A 73 4.90 17.73 15.18
CA LYS A 73 3.76 17.19 14.47
C LYS A 73 3.85 15.67 14.41
N VAL A 74 3.12 14.99 15.27
CA VAL A 74 2.96 13.53 15.26
C VAL A 74 2.16 13.12 14.03
N ILE A 75 2.63 12.08 13.35
CA ILE A 75 1.98 11.52 12.16
C ILE A 75 1.64 10.06 12.35
N LEU A 76 2.44 9.29 13.10
CA LEU A 76 2.15 7.90 13.44
C LEU A 76 1.91 7.81 14.95
N HIS A 77 0.83 7.14 15.33
CA HIS A 77 0.40 6.93 16.70
C HIS A 77 0.37 5.44 16.97
N GLU A 78 1.44 4.93 17.58
CA GLU A 78 1.58 3.54 18.04
C GLU A 78 1.21 2.50 16.97
N VAL A 79 1.81 2.62 15.78
CA VAL A 79 1.51 1.71 14.67
C VAL A 79 2.28 0.41 14.83
N ASP A 80 1.57 -0.72 14.80
CA ASP A 80 2.15 -2.06 14.69
C ASP A 80 2.07 -2.58 13.26
N LEU A 81 3.10 -3.32 12.84
CA LEU A 81 3.16 -3.98 11.54
C LEU A 81 4.05 -5.22 11.63
N ARG A 82 3.57 -6.37 11.16
CA ARG A 82 4.34 -7.61 11.11
C ARG A 82 4.37 -8.18 9.70
N ILE A 83 5.53 -8.66 9.29
CA ILE A 83 5.76 -9.22 7.95
C ILE A 83 6.58 -10.50 8.08
N GLY A 84 6.05 -11.61 7.57
CA GLY A 84 6.77 -12.86 7.40
C GLY A 84 7.75 -12.84 6.22
N ARG A 85 8.62 -13.83 6.14
CA ARG A 85 9.54 -13.99 4.99
C ARG A 85 8.76 -14.39 3.74
N GLY A 86 9.07 -13.74 2.62
CA GLY A 86 8.39 -13.95 1.35
C GLY A 86 6.92 -13.50 1.37
N GLN A 87 6.52 -12.72 2.38
CA GLN A 87 5.15 -12.21 2.53
C GLN A 87 5.05 -10.79 1.98
N THR A 88 3.91 -10.45 1.40
CA THR A 88 3.52 -9.08 1.09
C THR A 88 2.48 -8.58 2.09
N VAL A 89 2.79 -7.46 2.75
CA VAL A 89 1.79 -6.73 3.55
C VAL A 89 1.41 -5.45 2.85
N GLY A 90 0.12 -5.33 2.57
CA GLY A 90 -0.49 -4.15 1.99
C GLY A 90 -0.77 -3.09 3.03
N VAL A 91 -0.46 -1.83 2.75
CA VAL A 91 -0.80 -0.70 3.62
C VAL A 91 -1.66 0.29 2.84
N ILE A 92 -2.92 0.43 3.24
CA ILE A 92 -3.90 1.29 2.56
C ILE A 92 -4.43 2.41 3.44
N GLY A 93 -5.00 3.42 2.79
CA GLY A 93 -5.61 4.57 3.43
C GLY A 93 -5.60 5.80 2.52
N GLU A 94 -6.38 6.81 2.88
CA GLU A 94 -6.44 8.11 2.19
C GLU A 94 -5.07 8.80 2.14
N SER A 95 -4.96 9.80 1.26
CA SER A 95 -3.78 10.67 1.23
C SER A 95 -3.59 11.34 2.60
N GLY A 96 -2.34 11.40 3.07
CA GLY A 96 -2.02 11.97 4.38
C GLY A 96 -2.31 11.07 5.60
N SER A 97 -2.76 9.82 5.42
CA SER A 97 -3.02 8.91 6.55
C SER A 97 -1.77 8.38 7.28
N GLY A 98 -0.57 8.66 6.76
CA GLY A 98 0.71 8.26 7.37
C GLY A 98 1.47 7.13 6.67
N LYS A 99 0.94 6.55 5.59
CA LYS A 99 1.55 5.39 4.87
C LYS A 99 3.01 5.61 4.45
N THR A 100 3.29 6.69 3.72
CA THR A 100 4.65 7.07 3.32
C THR A 100 5.55 7.37 4.51
N THR A 101 5.02 7.95 5.59
CA THR A 101 5.78 8.17 6.83
C THR A 101 6.15 6.83 7.48
N LEU A 102 5.26 5.84 7.48
CA LEU A 102 5.54 4.49 7.98
C LEU A 102 6.68 3.83 7.18
N ALA A 103 6.66 3.88 5.85
CA ALA A 103 7.78 3.38 5.04
C ALA A 103 9.09 4.11 5.35
N LYS A 104 9.07 5.44 5.47
CA LYS A 104 10.26 6.23 5.82
C LYS A 104 10.79 5.90 7.22
N VAL A 105 9.91 5.59 8.17
CA VAL A 105 10.28 5.14 9.52
C VAL A 105 10.93 3.76 9.49
N ILE A 106 10.35 2.81 8.75
CA ILE A 106 10.94 1.47 8.57
C ILE A 106 12.31 1.58 7.88
N ALA A 107 12.47 2.46 6.90
CA ALA A 107 13.74 2.73 6.22
C ALA A 107 14.77 3.50 7.09
N GLY A 108 14.33 4.12 8.19
CA GLY A 108 15.15 4.96 9.07
C GLY A 108 15.34 6.40 8.56
N LEU A 109 14.69 6.77 7.46
CA LEU A 109 14.74 8.12 6.88
C LEU A 109 14.01 9.16 7.73
N VAL A 110 13.01 8.72 8.49
CA VAL A 110 12.34 9.51 9.54
C VAL A 110 12.53 8.76 10.85
N PRO A 111 13.30 9.30 11.82
CA PRO A 111 13.53 8.60 13.07
C PRO A 111 12.25 8.42 13.88
N ALA A 112 11.96 7.19 14.30
CA ALA A 112 10.90 6.94 15.27
C ALA A 112 11.25 7.60 16.63
N THR A 113 10.25 8.18 17.28
CA THR A 113 10.36 8.74 18.64
C THR A 113 9.91 7.75 19.70
N GLY A 114 9.02 6.82 19.35
CA GLY A 114 8.54 5.72 20.21
C GLY A 114 8.51 4.38 19.49
N GLY A 115 8.33 3.31 20.27
CA GLY A 115 8.28 1.94 19.77
C GLY A 115 9.64 1.36 19.38
N GLU A 116 9.59 0.17 18.80
CA GLU A 116 10.76 -0.57 18.30
C GLU A 116 10.49 -1.17 16.91
N ILE A 117 11.57 -1.33 16.15
CA ILE A 117 11.54 -1.94 14.82
C ILE A 117 12.59 -3.04 14.81
N LEU A 118 12.16 -4.28 14.63
CA LEU A 118 13.02 -5.45 14.59
C LEU A 118 13.06 -5.99 13.17
N LEU A 119 14.25 -6.27 12.65
CA LEU A 119 14.47 -7.01 11.42
C LEU A 119 15.12 -8.34 11.80
N ASP A 120 14.41 -9.45 11.58
CA ASP A 120 14.90 -10.80 11.91
C ASP A 120 15.22 -10.95 13.41
N GLY A 121 14.37 -10.35 14.25
CA GLY A 121 14.58 -10.26 15.69
C GLY A 121 15.65 -9.26 16.14
N VAL A 122 16.41 -8.65 15.23
CA VAL A 122 17.48 -7.70 15.55
C VAL A 122 16.98 -6.26 15.46
N PRO A 123 17.22 -5.40 16.47
CA PRO A 123 16.83 -4.00 16.41
C PRO A 123 17.43 -3.24 15.22
N LEU A 124 16.56 -2.59 14.45
CA LEU A 124 16.97 -1.56 13.49
C LEU A 124 17.10 -0.22 14.22
N ALA A 125 18.26 0.42 14.07
CA ALA A 125 18.43 1.77 14.59
C ALA A 125 17.36 2.71 13.98
N ARG A 126 16.77 3.55 14.82
CA ARG A 126 15.68 4.46 14.43
C ARG A 126 16.11 5.44 13.35
N ASP A 127 17.36 5.92 13.44
CA ASP A 127 17.97 6.83 12.49
C ASP A 127 18.83 6.07 11.47
N ILE A 128 18.66 6.37 10.19
CA ILE A 128 19.39 5.73 9.10
C ILE A 128 20.92 5.89 9.23
N GLY A 129 21.41 7.00 9.76
CA GLY A 129 22.85 7.25 9.95
C GLY A 129 23.49 6.37 11.02
N LYS A 130 22.68 5.72 11.86
CA LYS A 130 23.13 4.76 12.88
C LYS A 130 22.99 3.31 12.45
N ARG A 131 22.44 3.05 11.27
CA ARG A 131 22.29 1.70 10.73
C ARG A 131 23.58 1.24 10.06
N THR A 132 23.85 -0.06 10.15
CA THR A 132 24.99 -0.66 9.45
C THR A 132 24.72 -0.73 7.95
N LYS A 133 25.81 -0.84 7.17
CA LYS A 133 25.73 -1.07 5.72
C LYS A 133 24.84 -2.28 5.37
N GLU A 134 24.88 -3.32 6.20
CA GLU A 134 24.06 -4.52 6.01
C GLU A 134 22.58 -4.26 6.30
N GLN A 135 22.26 -3.48 7.33
CA GLN A 135 20.88 -3.07 7.61
C GLN A 135 20.31 -2.19 6.50
N HIS A 136 21.13 -1.31 5.89
CA HIS A 136 20.71 -0.58 4.68
C HIS A 136 20.46 -1.55 3.54
N ARG A 137 21.38 -2.48 3.27
CA ARG A 137 21.28 -3.45 2.18
C ARG A 137 19.99 -4.28 2.26
N ARG A 138 19.69 -4.82 3.44
CA ARG A 138 18.54 -5.71 3.67
C ARG A 138 17.17 -5.02 3.54
N VAL A 139 17.10 -3.70 3.74
CA VAL A 139 15.85 -2.91 3.66
C VAL A 139 15.98 -1.85 2.57
N GLN A 140 15.37 -2.09 1.42
CA GLN A 140 15.38 -1.14 0.30
C GLN A 140 14.02 -0.47 0.11
N ILE A 141 14.04 0.74 -0.46
CA ILE A 141 12.82 1.50 -0.75
C ILE A 141 12.74 1.81 -2.24
N VAL A 142 11.56 1.58 -2.81
CA VAL A 142 11.16 1.98 -4.15
C VAL A 142 10.19 3.13 -3.99
N PHE A 143 10.68 4.34 -4.28
CA PHE A 143 9.92 5.58 -4.13
C PHE A 143 8.78 5.70 -5.15
N GLN A 144 7.76 6.48 -4.78
CA GLN A 144 6.58 6.80 -5.59
C GLN A 144 6.91 7.32 -6.98
N ASN A 145 7.83 8.27 -7.08
CA ASN A 145 8.24 8.83 -8.36
C ASN A 145 9.64 8.30 -8.74
N ALA A 146 9.71 7.49 -9.80
CA ALA A 146 10.98 7.01 -10.33
C ALA A 146 11.93 8.15 -10.74
N ASP A 147 11.43 9.30 -11.17
CA ASP A 147 12.26 10.47 -11.51
C ASP A 147 12.98 11.06 -10.29
N THR A 148 12.44 10.87 -9.08
CA THR A 148 13.12 11.27 -7.85
C THR A 148 14.17 10.25 -7.39
N ALA A 149 14.01 8.99 -7.80
CA ALA A 149 14.91 7.89 -7.43
C ALA A 149 16.07 7.72 -8.44
N LEU A 150 15.87 8.13 -9.69
CA LEU A 150 16.82 7.97 -10.78
C LEU A 150 17.37 9.33 -11.21
N ASN A 151 18.70 9.44 -11.33
CA ASN A 151 19.30 10.66 -11.86
C ASN A 151 19.22 10.64 -13.40
N PRO A 152 18.49 11.58 -14.05
CA PRO A 152 18.21 11.57 -15.49
C PRO A 152 19.47 11.65 -16.37
N VAL A 153 20.57 12.18 -15.83
CA VAL A 153 21.86 12.31 -16.54
C VAL A 153 22.62 10.98 -16.59
N HIS A 154 22.36 10.08 -15.65
CA HIS A 154 23.06 8.80 -15.57
C HIS A 154 22.42 7.75 -16.47
N THR A 155 23.27 6.84 -16.97
CA THR A 155 22.82 5.65 -17.66
C THR A 155 22.18 4.66 -16.69
N VAL A 156 21.35 3.77 -17.24
CA VAL A 156 20.76 2.66 -16.50
C VAL A 156 21.87 1.78 -15.92
N GLU A 157 22.91 1.46 -16.71
CA GLU A 157 24.07 0.71 -16.25
C GLU A 157 24.73 1.34 -15.04
N ARG A 158 25.03 2.64 -15.10
CA ARG A 158 25.66 3.36 -13.97
C ARG A 158 24.77 3.34 -12.72
N THR A 159 23.47 3.43 -12.91
CA THR A 159 22.50 3.45 -11.81
C THR A 159 22.43 2.09 -11.11
N LEU A 160 22.41 1.00 -11.87
CA LEU A 160 22.34 -0.37 -11.34
C LEU A 160 23.70 -0.89 -10.85
N ALA A 161 24.81 -0.46 -11.46
CA ALA A 161 26.16 -0.82 -11.03
C ALA A 161 26.54 -0.21 -9.68
N ARG A 162 25.93 0.92 -9.28
CA ARG A 162 26.28 1.62 -8.04
C ARG A 162 25.95 0.80 -6.78
N PRO A 163 24.73 0.27 -6.59
CA PRO A 163 24.45 -0.65 -5.49
C PRO A 163 25.33 -1.91 -5.51
N LEU A 164 25.58 -2.50 -6.68
CA LEU A 164 26.43 -3.68 -6.84
C LEU A 164 27.86 -3.43 -6.33
N ALA A 165 28.46 -2.32 -6.74
CA ALA A 165 29.79 -1.93 -6.29
C ALA A 165 29.79 -1.56 -4.80
N PHE A 166 28.75 -0.85 -4.34
CA PHE A 166 28.67 -0.38 -2.96
C PHE A 166 28.49 -1.53 -1.98
N TYR A 167 27.52 -2.42 -2.19
CA TYR A 167 27.21 -3.50 -1.25
C TYR A 167 28.07 -4.74 -1.43
N HIS A 168 28.34 -5.14 -2.68
CA HIS A 168 28.98 -6.42 -3.00
C HIS A 168 30.40 -6.29 -3.57
N GLY A 169 30.89 -5.07 -3.79
CA GLY A 169 32.21 -4.84 -4.37
C GLY A 169 32.34 -5.24 -5.85
N ILE A 170 31.23 -5.56 -6.53
CA ILE A 170 31.22 -6.04 -7.90
C ILE A 170 31.46 -4.87 -8.87
N LYS A 171 32.46 -5.01 -9.77
CA LYS A 171 32.88 -3.96 -10.72
C LYS A 171 33.23 -4.56 -12.10
N GLY A 172 33.43 -3.69 -13.10
CA GLY A 172 33.92 -4.07 -14.43
C GLY A 172 32.98 -5.00 -15.19
N ALA A 173 33.54 -6.01 -15.87
CA ALA A 173 32.77 -6.95 -16.68
C ALA A 173 31.70 -7.72 -15.88
N ARG A 174 32.02 -8.12 -14.63
CA ARG A 174 31.07 -8.80 -13.74
C ARG A 174 29.88 -7.91 -13.36
N ALA A 175 30.12 -6.61 -13.16
CA ALA A 175 29.03 -5.66 -12.91
C ALA A 175 28.13 -5.53 -14.13
N ARG A 176 28.68 -5.45 -15.36
CA ARG A 176 27.89 -5.40 -16.59
C ARG A 176 27.02 -6.63 -16.79
N GLN A 177 27.56 -7.82 -16.52
CA GLN A 177 26.78 -9.06 -16.56
C GLN A 177 25.62 -9.02 -15.55
N ARG A 178 25.91 -8.65 -14.30
CA ARG A 178 24.88 -8.58 -13.25
C ARG A 178 23.82 -7.51 -13.55
N VAL A 179 24.20 -6.41 -14.18
CA VAL A 179 23.26 -5.38 -14.68
C VAL A 179 22.32 -5.96 -15.74
N ALA A 180 22.84 -6.76 -16.69
CA ALA A 180 22.00 -7.42 -17.70
C ALA A 180 20.99 -8.37 -17.05
N GLU A 181 21.42 -9.21 -16.11
CA GLU A 181 20.55 -10.11 -15.36
C GLU A 181 19.45 -9.35 -14.59
N LEU A 182 19.81 -8.22 -13.94
CA LEU A 182 18.84 -7.38 -13.23
C LEU A 182 17.81 -6.77 -14.19
N LEU A 183 18.21 -6.37 -15.39
CA LEU A 183 17.28 -5.86 -16.41
C LEU A 183 16.32 -6.94 -16.89
N GLU A 184 16.82 -8.15 -17.14
CA GLU A 184 16.00 -9.31 -17.50
C GLU A 184 15.00 -9.66 -16.40
N LEU A 185 15.42 -9.65 -15.13
CA LEU A 185 14.55 -9.86 -13.98
C LEU A 185 13.36 -8.90 -13.95
N VAL A 186 13.58 -7.63 -14.33
CA VAL A 186 12.51 -6.62 -14.42
C VAL A 186 11.87 -6.53 -15.81
N ARG A 187 12.04 -7.56 -16.65
CA ARG A 187 11.47 -7.66 -18.00
C ARG A 187 11.84 -6.47 -18.88
N LEU A 188 13.12 -6.06 -18.84
CA LEU A 188 13.72 -5.06 -19.73
C LEU A 188 14.87 -5.69 -20.54
N PRO A 189 14.99 -5.37 -21.83
CA PRO A 189 16.09 -5.90 -22.62
C PRO A 189 17.43 -5.31 -22.16
N PRO A 190 18.53 -6.10 -22.12
CA PRO A 190 19.85 -5.64 -21.69
C PRO A 190 20.37 -4.40 -22.44
N ALA A 191 19.95 -4.20 -23.70
CA ALA A 191 20.29 -3.02 -24.50
C ALA A 191 19.87 -1.69 -23.85
N VAL A 192 18.88 -1.70 -22.94
CA VAL A 192 18.47 -0.51 -22.17
C VAL A 192 19.56 -0.01 -21.23
N ALA A 193 20.54 -0.85 -20.85
CA ALA A 193 21.63 -0.48 -19.96
C ALA A 193 22.40 0.78 -20.41
N ALA A 194 22.60 0.94 -21.73
CA ALA A 194 23.34 2.06 -22.29
C ALA A 194 22.55 3.38 -22.33
N ARG A 195 21.21 3.31 -22.23
CA ARG A 195 20.33 4.49 -22.29
C ARG A 195 20.42 5.32 -21.02
N ARG A 196 20.16 6.63 -21.15
CA ARG A 196 20.01 7.51 -19.98
C ARG A 196 18.65 7.28 -19.35
N THR A 197 18.56 7.36 -18.03
CA THR A 197 17.28 7.14 -17.33
C THR A 197 16.23 8.18 -17.73
N GLY A 198 16.64 9.40 -18.12
CA GLY A 198 15.75 10.43 -18.64
C GLY A 198 15.07 10.09 -19.98
N GLU A 199 15.61 9.14 -20.75
CA GLU A 199 15.08 8.74 -22.07
C GLU A 199 14.00 7.65 -21.96
N LEU A 200 13.74 7.13 -20.77
CA LEU A 200 12.87 5.98 -20.54
C LEU A 200 11.40 6.40 -20.36
N SER A 201 10.46 5.52 -20.73
CA SER A 201 9.05 5.71 -20.37
C SER A 201 8.83 5.57 -18.85
N GLY A 202 7.70 6.06 -18.32
CA GLY A 202 7.39 5.95 -16.89
C GLY A 202 7.45 4.51 -16.37
N GLY A 203 6.87 3.55 -17.10
CA GLY A 203 6.93 2.13 -16.74
C GLY A 203 8.36 1.56 -16.80
N GLN A 204 9.17 1.96 -17.77
CA GLN A 204 10.58 1.57 -17.84
C GLN A 204 11.40 2.14 -16.67
N LYS A 205 11.18 3.41 -16.32
CA LYS A 205 11.80 4.04 -15.14
C LYS A 205 11.42 3.31 -13.86
N GLN A 206 10.15 2.91 -13.70
CA GLN A 206 9.71 2.17 -12.52
C GLN A 206 10.39 0.80 -12.42
N ARG A 207 10.51 0.07 -13.53
CA ARG A 207 11.25 -1.20 -13.60
C ARG A 207 12.73 -1.02 -13.26
N VAL A 208 13.38 0.03 -13.76
CA VAL A 208 14.77 0.36 -13.40
C VAL A 208 14.90 0.73 -11.92
N ASN A 209 13.93 1.45 -11.34
CA ASN A 209 13.91 1.78 -9.91
C ASN A 209 13.77 0.52 -9.05
N LEU A 210 12.96 -0.45 -9.46
CA LEU A 210 12.86 -1.76 -8.82
C LEU A 210 14.17 -2.56 -8.96
N ALA A 211 14.75 -2.62 -10.16
CA ALA A 211 16.05 -3.28 -10.39
C ALA A 211 17.15 -2.67 -9.52
N ARG A 212 17.15 -1.34 -9.31
CA ARG A 212 18.08 -0.65 -8.41
C ARG A 212 17.96 -1.13 -6.97
N ALA A 213 16.74 -1.34 -6.47
CA ALA A 213 16.52 -1.90 -5.14
C ALA A 213 16.97 -3.37 -5.07
N LEU A 214 16.62 -4.18 -6.07
CA LEU A 214 17.01 -5.59 -6.16
C LEU A 214 18.52 -5.80 -6.30
N ALA A 215 19.25 -4.84 -6.86
CA ALA A 215 20.70 -4.88 -6.99
C ALA A 215 21.44 -4.92 -5.63
N ALA A 216 20.77 -4.59 -4.53
CA ALA A 216 21.29 -4.76 -3.18
C ALA A 216 21.01 -6.16 -2.59
N GLU A 217 20.23 -6.99 -3.28
CA GLU A 217 19.77 -8.30 -2.82
C GLU A 217 19.06 -8.23 -1.45
N PRO A 218 17.97 -7.42 -1.33
CA PRO A 218 17.32 -7.14 -0.06
C PRO A 218 16.42 -8.28 0.41
N ASP A 219 16.17 -8.33 1.72
CA ASP A 219 15.15 -9.21 2.31
C ASP A 219 13.77 -8.55 2.28
N LEU A 220 13.74 -7.22 2.39
CA LEU A 220 12.54 -6.40 2.45
C LEU A 220 12.62 -5.23 1.48
N ILE A 221 11.58 -5.06 0.67
CA ILE A 221 11.40 -3.89 -0.19
C ILE A 221 10.13 -3.13 0.23
N LEU A 222 10.29 -1.84 0.46
CA LEU A 222 9.21 -0.89 0.73
C LEU A 222 8.77 -0.24 -0.58
N CYS A 223 7.58 -0.58 -1.06
CA CYS A 223 6.98 -0.04 -2.28
C CYS A 223 6.02 1.09 -1.90
N ASP A 224 6.43 2.33 -2.08
CA ASP A 224 5.62 3.52 -1.75
C ASP A 224 4.89 4.03 -3.00
N GLU A 225 3.61 3.73 -3.17
CA GLU A 225 2.76 4.19 -4.28
C GLU A 225 3.35 3.96 -5.69
N VAL A 226 4.04 2.83 -5.87
CA VAL A 226 4.83 2.49 -7.07
C VAL A 226 4.03 2.36 -8.38
N THR A 227 2.71 2.27 -8.28
CA THR A 227 1.78 2.16 -9.42
C THR A 227 0.88 3.40 -9.59
N SER A 228 1.08 4.47 -8.80
CA SER A 228 0.17 5.62 -8.79
C SER A 228 0.27 6.49 -10.05
N ALA A 229 1.49 6.67 -10.58
CA ALA A 229 1.77 7.50 -11.76
C ALA A 229 1.76 6.70 -13.08
N LEU A 230 1.28 5.46 -13.07
CA LEU A 230 1.28 4.56 -14.22
C LEU A 230 -0.16 4.35 -14.71
N ASP A 231 -0.32 4.16 -16.02
CA ASP A 231 -1.58 3.69 -16.58
C ASP A 231 -1.94 2.30 -16.02
N THR A 232 -3.23 1.96 -16.07
CA THR A 232 -3.75 0.74 -15.44
C THR A 232 -3.06 -0.53 -15.93
N VAL A 233 -2.78 -0.63 -17.23
CA VAL A 233 -2.17 -1.83 -17.84
C VAL A 233 -0.72 -1.99 -17.38
N VAL A 234 0.05 -0.90 -17.43
CA VAL A 234 1.44 -0.92 -16.94
C VAL A 234 1.48 -1.15 -15.43
N GLY A 235 0.56 -0.56 -14.66
CA GLY A 235 0.42 -0.80 -13.23
C GLY A 235 0.17 -2.27 -12.89
N ALA A 236 -0.76 -2.92 -13.59
CA ALA A 236 -1.03 -4.35 -13.44
C ALA A 236 0.20 -5.21 -13.80
N ALA A 237 0.92 -4.85 -14.88
CA ALA A 237 2.15 -5.54 -15.25
C ALA A 237 3.28 -5.39 -14.21
N ILE A 238 3.33 -4.27 -13.48
CA ILE A 238 4.27 -4.08 -12.36
C ILE A 238 3.88 -4.93 -11.15
N ILE A 239 2.58 -5.03 -10.83
CA ILE A 239 2.09 -5.90 -9.74
C ILE A 239 2.45 -7.35 -10.03
N GLU A 240 2.22 -7.83 -11.25
CA GLU A 240 2.58 -9.19 -11.64
C GLU A 240 4.09 -9.42 -11.61
N LEU A 241 4.88 -8.44 -12.04
CA LEU A 241 6.34 -8.49 -11.90
C LEU A 241 6.76 -8.62 -10.43
N LEU A 242 6.15 -7.88 -9.50
CA LEU A 242 6.47 -7.98 -8.08
C LEU A 242 6.13 -9.39 -7.53
N ARG A 243 4.99 -9.97 -7.92
CA ARG A 243 4.63 -11.36 -7.54
C ARG A 243 5.67 -12.36 -8.02
N ASP A 244 6.07 -12.28 -9.29
CA ASP A 244 7.12 -13.12 -9.86
C ASP A 244 8.43 -13.02 -9.10
N LEU A 245 8.84 -11.79 -8.74
CA LEU A 245 10.08 -11.53 -8.03
C LEU A 245 10.05 -12.08 -6.61
N GLN A 246 8.92 -11.95 -5.91
CA GLN A 246 8.72 -12.58 -4.61
C GLN A 246 8.84 -14.10 -4.69
N ALA A 247 8.15 -14.73 -5.65
CA ALA A 247 8.20 -16.18 -5.82
C ALA A 247 9.61 -16.68 -6.18
N LYS A 248 10.36 -15.93 -7.00
CA LYS A 248 11.71 -16.30 -7.44
C LYS A 248 12.80 -16.02 -6.40
N LEU A 249 12.69 -14.92 -5.66
CA LEU A 249 13.77 -14.40 -4.80
C LEU A 249 13.47 -14.52 -3.30
N GLY A 250 12.24 -14.85 -2.91
CA GLY A 250 11.82 -14.90 -1.51
C GLY A 250 11.79 -13.53 -0.81
N VAL A 251 11.81 -12.44 -1.57
CA VAL A 251 11.78 -11.08 -1.03
C VAL A 251 10.39 -10.75 -0.45
N SER A 252 10.38 -10.02 0.65
CA SER A 252 9.16 -9.58 1.32
C SER A 252 8.85 -8.13 0.96
N TYR A 253 7.56 -7.76 0.97
CA TYR A 253 7.12 -6.44 0.54
C TYR A 253 6.26 -5.74 1.60
N VAL A 254 6.51 -4.43 1.78
CA VAL A 254 5.47 -3.50 2.23
C VAL A 254 4.94 -2.81 0.99
N PHE A 255 3.69 -3.05 0.63
CA PHE A 255 3.06 -2.46 -0.54
C PHE A 255 2.08 -1.36 -0.13
N ILE A 256 2.49 -0.10 -0.28
CA ILE A 256 1.68 1.07 0.04
C ILE A 256 0.94 1.53 -1.20
N THR A 257 -0.38 1.67 -1.07
CA THR A 257 -1.26 2.21 -2.12
C THR A 257 -2.48 2.86 -1.49
N HIS A 258 -3.21 3.67 -2.25
CA HIS A 258 -4.55 4.13 -1.88
C HIS A 258 -5.66 3.28 -2.55
N ASP A 259 -5.27 2.39 -3.46
CA ASP A 259 -6.16 1.57 -4.27
C ASP A 259 -6.31 0.16 -3.67
N ILE A 260 -7.50 -0.15 -3.16
CA ILE A 260 -7.79 -1.42 -2.51
C ILE A 260 -7.81 -2.61 -3.48
N ALA A 261 -8.16 -2.40 -4.76
CA ALA A 261 -8.14 -3.47 -5.74
C ALA A 261 -6.70 -3.93 -5.99
N LYS A 262 -5.77 -2.96 -6.13
CA LYS A 262 -4.33 -3.25 -6.28
C LYS A 262 -3.75 -3.94 -5.05
N VAL A 263 -4.16 -3.53 -3.84
CA VAL A 263 -3.63 -4.15 -2.62
C VAL A 263 -4.08 -5.61 -2.49
N ARG A 264 -5.34 -5.91 -2.81
CA ARG A 264 -5.91 -7.27 -2.76
C ARG A 264 -5.23 -8.22 -3.76
N ALA A 265 -4.80 -7.70 -4.92
CA ALA A 265 -4.15 -8.50 -5.95
C ALA A 265 -2.75 -9.04 -5.54
N ILE A 266 -2.03 -8.33 -4.66
CA ILE A 266 -0.63 -8.66 -4.32
C ILE A 266 -0.41 -9.08 -2.88
N SER A 267 -1.24 -8.62 -1.95
CA SER A 267 -0.96 -8.73 -0.51
C SER A 267 -1.54 -9.99 0.12
N ASP A 268 -0.84 -10.50 1.14
CA ASP A 268 -1.29 -11.64 1.94
C ASP A 268 -2.04 -11.16 3.19
N ASP A 269 -1.54 -10.10 3.83
CA ASP A 269 -2.22 -9.36 4.89
C ASP A 269 -2.36 -7.88 4.48
N ILE A 270 -3.40 -7.21 4.98
CA ILE A 270 -3.70 -5.81 4.69
C ILE A 270 -3.82 -5.05 6.00
N VAL A 271 -3.19 -3.87 6.05
CA VAL A 271 -3.25 -2.91 7.15
C VAL A 271 -3.89 -1.63 6.64
N VAL A 272 -4.95 -1.19 7.31
CA VAL A 272 -5.67 0.04 7.00
C VAL A 272 -5.23 1.13 7.99
N LEU A 273 -4.64 2.20 7.44
CA LEU A 273 -4.20 3.38 8.19
C LEU A 273 -5.18 4.55 8.00
N TYR A 274 -5.52 5.19 9.12
CA TYR A 274 -6.25 6.46 9.15
C TYR A 274 -5.64 7.38 10.20
N ALA A 275 -5.31 8.61 9.79
CA ALA A 275 -4.75 9.65 10.66
C ALA A 275 -3.63 9.12 11.58
N GLY A 276 -2.72 8.31 11.02
CA GLY A 276 -1.58 7.79 11.76
C GLY A 276 -1.84 6.58 12.65
N ARG A 277 -3.07 6.08 12.71
CA ARG A 277 -3.45 4.89 13.48
C ARG A 277 -3.82 3.74 12.57
N ARG A 278 -3.49 2.54 13.02
CA ARG A 278 -3.97 1.28 12.43
C ARG A 278 -5.41 1.05 12.87
N VAL A 279 -6.36 1.26 11.96
CA VAL A 279 -7.79 1.14 12.26
C VAL A 279 -8.36 -0.22 11.93
N GLU A 280 -7.73 -0.95 11.00
CA GLU A 280 -8.10 -2.31 10.69
C GLU A 280 -6.89 -3.09 10.16
N THR A 281 -6.83 -4.39 10.43
CA THR A 281 -5.80 -5.29 9.92
C THR A 281 -6.34 -6.71 9.80
N GLY A 282 -5.98 -7.44 8.75
CA GLY A 282 -6.37 -8.84 8.62
C GLY A 282 -5.73 -9.46 7.40
N SER A 283 -6.02 -10.74 7.18
CA SER A 283 -5.64 -11.39 5.92
C SER A 283 -6.37 -10.74 4.75
N ARG A 284 -5.83 -10.93 3.55
CA ARG A 284 -6.52 -10.57 2.31
C ARG A 284 -7.97 -11.04 2.33
N ASP A 285 -8.19 -12.32 2.67
CA ASP A 285 -9.51 -12.95 2.65
C ASP A 285 -10.45 -12.35 3.71
N ALA A 286 -9.93 -12.01 4.90
CA ALA A 286 -10.71 -11.36 5.94
C ALA A 286 -11.15 -9.94 5.53
N LEU A 287 -10.38 -9.26 4.69
CA LEU A 287 -10.71 -7.94 4.14
C LEU A 287 -11.33 -7.99 2.73
N CYS A 288 -11.74 -9.17 2.24
CA CYS A 288 -12.43 -9.30 0.96
C CYS A 288 -13.95 -9.05 1.06
N ALA A 289 -14.55 -9.37 2.20
CA ALA A 289 -15.98 -9.21 2.46
C ALA A 289 -16.23 -8.51 3.81
N PRO A 290 -17.36 -7.80 3.98
CA PRO A 290 -17.80 -7.28 5.27
C PRO A 290 -17.86 -8.38 6.35
N PRO A 291 -17.75 -8.02 7.64
CA PRO A 291 -17.79 -6.66 8.17
C PRO A 291 -16.43 -5.97 8.23
N TYR A 292 -16.39 -4.70 7.78
CA TYR A 292 -15.21 -3.83 7.91
C TYR A 292 -15.35 -2.78 9.02
N HIS A 293 -14.23 -2.14 9.40
CA HIS A 293 -14.27 -0.88 10.13
C HIS A 293 -14.99 0.20 9.29
N PRO A 294 -15.75 1.16 9.87
CA PRO A 294 -16.54 2.13 9.10
C PRO A 294 -15.72 2.95 8.08
N TYR A 295 -14.47 3.27 8.42
CA TYR A 295 -13.54 3.92 7.47
C TYR A 295 -13.12 2.98 6.33
N SER A 296 -12.80 1.71 6.62
CA SER A 296 -12.44 0.75 5.58
C SER A 296 -13.63 0.47 4.65
N HIS A 297 -14.85 0.42 5.20
CA HIS A 297 -16.07 0.37 4.39
C HIS A 297 -16.21 1.58 3.47
N LEU A 298 -15.89 2.79 3.96
CA LEU A 298 -15.87 3.99 3.13
C LEU A 298 -14.81 3.91 2.01
N LEU A 299 -13.60 3.44 2.31
CA LEU A 299 -12.55 3.23 1.31
C LEU A 299 -12.97 2.25 0.22
N VAL A 300 -13.52 1.09 0.61
CA VAL A 300 -14.02 0.07 -0.32
C VAL A 300 -15.14 0.66 -1.18
N SER A 301 -16.11 1.35 -0.55
CA SER A 301 -17.28 1.91 -1.24
C SER A 301 -16.95 3.08 -2.18
N SER A 302 -15.81 3.74 -1.95
CA SER A 302 -15.33 4.86 -2.78
C SER A 302 -14.49 4.40 -3.98
N ALA A 303 -14.14 3.11 -4.06
CA ALA A 303 -13.35 2.57 -5.17
C ALA A 303 -14.23 2.44 -6.43
N PRO A 304 -13.87 3.08 -7.56
CA PRO A 304 -14.64 3.00 -8.80
C PRO A 304 -14.81 1.56 -9.30
N GLU A 305 -16.06 1.18 -9.56
CA GLU A 305 -16.38 -0.09 -10.23
C GLU A 305 -16.76 0.17 -11.68
N LEU A 306 -16.36 -0.74 -12.57
CA LEU A 306 -16.82 -0.78 -13.96
C LEU A 306 -18.24 -1.35 -14.05
N ARG A 307 -19.20 -0.70 -13.37
CA ARG A 307 -20.61 -1.08 -13.32
C ARG A 307 -21.49 0.16 -13.53
N ALA A 308 -22.50 0.03 -14.40
CA ALA A 308 -23.51 1.08 -14.58
C ALA A 308 -24.27 1.35 -13.26
N GLY A 309 -24.51 2.61 -12.94
CA GLY A 309 -25.16 3.03 -11.68
C GLY A 309 -24.25 2.97 -10.44
N TRP A 310 -22.97 2.58 -10.57
CA TRP A 310 -22.05 2.54 -9.42
C TRP A 310 -21.92 3.89 -8.72
N LEU A 311 -21.83 4.98 -9.48
CA LEU A 311 -21.63 6.31 -8.92
C LEU A 311 -22.81 6.73 -8.04
N ASP A 312 -24.04 6.43 -8.46
CA ASP A 312 -25.26 6.74 -7.70
C ASP A 312 -25.27 5.94 -6.39
N ASP A 313 -25.06 4.62 -6.47
CA ASP A 313 -24.98 3.75 -5.29
C ASP A 313 -23.85 4.14 -4.33
N ALA A 314 -22.68 4.54 -4.87
CA ALA A 314 -21.53 4.97 -4.10
C ALA A 314 -21.80 6.29 -3.39
N ALA A 315 -22.47 7.25 -4.05
CA ALA A 315 -22.85 8.52 -3.44
C ALA A 315 -23.77 8.28 -2.23
N GLU A 316 -24.78 7.42 -2.36
CA GLU A 316 -25.69 7.11 -1.25
C GLU A 316 -24.97 6.42 -0.08
N ARG A 317 -24.06 5.47 -0.36
CA ARG A 317 -23.26 4.78 0.68
C ARG A 317 -22.26 5.71 1.38
N CYS A 318 -21.57 6.58 0.64
CA CYS A 318 -20.49 7.42 1.16
C CYS A 318 -21.01 8.67 1.89
N HIS A 319 -22.22 9.15 1.56
CA HIS A 319 -22.80 10.39 2.12
C HIS A 319 -23.87 10.14 3.20
N ARG A 320 -23.76 9.04 3.95
CA ARG A 320 -24.68 8.79 5.08
C ARG A 320 -24.61 9.93 6.11
N PRO A 321 -25.76 10.41 6.61
CA PRO A 321 -25.81 11.49 7.58
C PRO A 321 -25.11 11.07 8.88
N LEU A 322 -24.37 12.00 9.47
CA LEU A 322 -23.67 11.77 10.72
C LEU A 322 -24.65 11.83 11.89
N VAL A 323 -24.64 10.81 12.75
CA VAL A 323 -25.42 10.79 14.00
C VAL A 323 -24.96 11.94 14.92
N PRO A 324 -25.81 12.86 15.40
CA PRO A 324 -25.37 13.93 16.31
C PRO A 324 -24.68 13.36 17.57
N ILE A 325 -23.63 14.03 18.05
CA ILE A 325 -22.91 13.66 19.29
C ILE A 325 -22.70 14.91 20.15
N GLY A 326 -22.61 14.72 21.46
CA GLY A 326 -22.24 15.77 22.40
C GLY A 326 -20.76 16.17 22.31
N GLU A 327 -20.31 16.97 23.28
CA GLU A 327 -18.93 17.46 23.35
C GLU A 327 -17.91 16.31 23.39
N ARG A 328 -16.70 16.60 22.88
CA ARG A 328 -15.58 15.67 22.86
C ARG A 328 -14.73 15.85 24.11
N GLU A 329 -14.38 14.72 24.73
CA GLU A 329 -13.39 14.69 25.80
C GLU A 329 -12.01 15.06 25.24
N HIS A 330 -11.35 16.04 25.86
CA HIS A 330 -10.11 16.62 25.31
C HIS A 330 -8.85 15.83 25.70
N GLU A 331 -8.90 15.06 26.80
CA GLU A 331 -7.74 14.34 27.35
C GLU A 331 -7.60 12.91 26.82
N ALA A 332 -8.67 12.34 26.24
CA ALA A 332 -8.66 10.96 25.76
C ALA A 332 -8.16 10.87 24.31
N GLU A 333 -7.37 9.83 23.99
CA GLU A 333 -7.05 9.46 22.61
C GLU A 333 -8.26 8.82 21.90
N LEU A 334 -9.28 9.63 21.64
CA LEU A 334 -10.55 9.19 21.04
C LEU A 334 -10.36 8.63 19.62
N CYS A 335 -11.42 7.97 19.13
CA CYS A 335 -11.43 7.44 17.77
C CYS A 335 -11.09 8.55 16.74
N PRO A 336 -10.03 8.39 15.93
CA PRO A 336 -9.62 9.43 14.99
C PRO A 336 -10.68 9.69 13.91
N PHE A 337 -11.50 8.69 13.60
CA PHE A 337 -12.53 8.75 12.56
C PHE A 337 -13.88 9.35 13.04
N LEU A 338 -13.97 9.78 14.31
CA LEU A 338 -15.22 10.22 14.94
C LEU A 338 -15.94 11.36 14.19
N SER A 339 -15.21 12.27 13.53
CA SER A 339 -15.82 13.41 12.81
C SER A 339 -16.52 13.00 11.51
N ARG A 340 -16.20 11.81 10.97
CA ARG A 340 -16.69 11.31 9.68
C ARG A 340 -17.44 9.97 9.81
N CYS A 341 -17.49 9.40 11.01
CA CYS A 341 -18.10 8.10 11.25
C CYS A 341 -19.63 8.23 11.36
N ALA A 342 -20.36 7.73 10.36
CA ALA A 342 -21.82 7.62 10.41
C ALA A 342 -22.33 6.61 11.47
N MET A 343 -21.45 5.73 11.98
CA MET A 343 -21.77 4.77 13.05
C MET A 343 -21.37 5.23 14.45
N ARG A 344 -20.99 6.51 14.64
CA ARG A 344 -20.55 7.01 15.95
C ARG A 344 -21.65 6.90 17.01
N VAL A 345 -21.23 6.65 18.25
CA VAL A 345 -22.09 6.48 19.43
C VAL A 345 -21.83 7.61 20.40
N ASP A 346 -22.85 8.40 20.72
CA ASP A 346 -22.75 9.43 21.75
C ASP A 346 -22.58 8.83 23.15
N GLY A 347 -21.80 9.49 23.99
CA GLY A 347 -21.40 9.00 25.32
C GLY A 347 -20.30 7.94 25.31
N VAL A 348 -19.97 7.33 24.17
CA VAL A 348 -18.93 6.30 24.04
C VAL A 348 -17.79 6.79 23.16
N CYS A 349 -18.05 7.02 21.88
CA CYS A 349 -17.00 7.36 20.92
C CYS A 349 -16.38 8.74 21.16
N ASN A 350 -17.13 9.67 21.77
CA ASN A 350 -16.69 11.01 22.16
C ASN A 350 -16.09 11.10 23.57
N ARG A 351 -16.05 9.99 24.33
CA ARG A 351 -15.55 9.98 25.71
C ARG A 351 -14.46 8.94 25.97
N THR A 352 -14.45 7.84 25.23
CA THR A 352 -13.54 6.70 25.47
C THR A 352 -12.77 6.33 24.21
N ALA A 353 -11.48 6.00 24.38
CA ALA A 353 -10.64 5.49 23.32
C ALA A 353 -11.09 4.08 22.91
N PRO A 354 -11.20 3.76 21.60
CA PRO A 354 -11.49 2.40 21.15
C PRO A 354 -10.32 1.46 21.44
N SER A 355 -10.62 0.20 21.73
CA SER A 355 -9.63 -0.88 21.81
C SER A 355 -9.63 -1.71 20.52
N LEU A 356 -8.53 -2.42 20.25
CA LEU A 356 -8.46 -3.38 19.16
C LEU A 356 -9.30 -4.60 19.50
N ARG A 357 -10.20 -4.98 18.59
CA ARG A 357 -11.06 -6.15 18.71
C ARG A 357 -10.82 -7.10 17.55
N THR A 358 -10.79 -8.40 17.81
CA THR A 358 -10.72 -9.43 16.76
C THR A 358 -12.14 -9.86 16.37
N LEU A 359 -12.44 -9.82 15.08
CA LEU A 359 -13.68 -10.30 14.47
C LEU A 359 -13.64 -11.82 14.23
N GLY A 360 -14.78 -12.44 13.94
CA GLY A 360 -14.89 -13.87 13.67
C GLY A 360 -14.05 -14.35 12.47
N ASN A 361 -13.81 -13.47 11.49
CA ASN A 361 -12.92 -13.75 10.34
C ASN A 361 -11.42 -13.57 10.65
N GLY A 362 -11.05 -13.23 11.89
CA GLY A 362 -9.67 -13.02 12.33
C GLY A 362 -9.11 -11.61 12.06
N ALA A 363 -9.86 -10.72 11.41
CA ALA A 363 -9.47 -9.32 11.28
C ALA A 363 -9.53 -8.60 12.64
N GLN A 364 -8.66 -7.62 12.83
CA GLN A 364 -8.61 -6.75 13.99
C GLN A 364 -9.11 -5.36 13.60
N VAL A 365 -10.05 -4.81 14.37
CA VAL A 365 -10.62 -3.48 14.15
C VAL A 365 -10.49 -2.60 15.39
N LEU A 366 -10.14 -1.33 15.19
CA LEU A 366 -10.08 -0.32 16.24
C LEU A 366 -11.44 0.39 16.34
N CYS A 367 -12.44 -0.29 16.91
CA CYS A 367 -13.82 0.22 16.96
C CYS A 367 -14.56 -0.21 18.22
N HIS A 368 -15.46 0.66 18.70
CA HIS A 368 -16.41 0.33 19.78
C HIS A 368 -17.55 -0.58 19.30
N ARG A 369 -17.89 -0.53 18.01
CA ARG A 369 -19.01 -1.30 17.43
C ARG A 369 -18.73 -2.80 17.41
N SER A 370 -19.77 -3.60 17.63
CA SER A 370 -19.72 -5.06 17.51
C SER A 370 -19.62 -5.50 16.05
N GLU A 371 -19.21 -6.75 15.83
CA GLU A 371 -19.22 -7.36 14.50
C GLU A 371 -20.61 -7.33 13.87
N GLU A 372 -21.64 -7.62 14.66
CA GLU A 372 -23.06 -7.57 14.24
C GLU A 372 -23.49 -6.16 13.83
N ASP A 373 -23.12 -5.13 14.60
CA ASP A 373 -23.40 -3.73 14.27
C ASP A 373 -22.78 -3.34 12.93
N LEU A 374 -21.50 -3.71 12.74
CA LEU A 374 -20.74 -3.42 11.53
C LEU A 374 -21.34 -4.14 10.32
N ALA A 375 -21.68 -5.42 10.46
CA ALA A 375 -22.30 -6.22 9.41
C ALA A 375 -23.66 -5.66 9.00
N ARG A 376 -24.51 -5.34 9.99
CA ARG A 376 -25.84 -4.76 9.74
C ARG A 376 -25.76 -3.44 8.98
N PHE A 377 -24.90 -2.53 9.42
CA PHE A 377 -24.74 -1.23 8.76
C PHE A 377 -24.29 -1.36 7.29
N GLN A 378 -23.46 -2.36 6.99
CA GLN A 378 -22.90 -2.59 5.66
C GLN A 378 -23.82 -3.40 4.75
N ALA A 379 -24.77 -4.15 5.32
CA ALA A 379 -25.80 -4.88 4.60
C ALA A 379 -27.03 -4.01 4.25
N GLU A 380 -27.35 -3.02 5.08
CA GLU A 380 -28.47 -2.10 4.83
C GLU A 380 -28.15 -1.17 3.64
N PRO A 381 -29.03 -1.04 2.63
CA PRO A 381 -28.90 0.02 1.63
C PRO A 381 -29.01 1.40 2.31
N ALA A 382 -28.34 2.41 1.76
CA ALA A 382 -28.47 3.77 2.26
C ALA A 382 -29.95 4.21 2.19
N PRO A 383 -30.45 4.99 3.16
CA PRO A 383 -31.85 5.40 3.16
C PRO A 383 -32.16 6.24 1.91
N ALA A 384 -33.13 5.78 1.12
CA ALA A 384 -33.61 6.49 -0.06
C ALA A 384 -34.16 7.88 0.35
N GLY A 385 -33.66 8.95 -0.27
CA GLY A 385 -34.21 10.30 -0.13
C GLY A 385 -33.29 11.38 0.44
N VAL A 386 -31.97 11.21 0.45
CA VAL A 386 -31.04 12.29 0.84
C VAL A 386 -30.67 13.11 -0.39
N THR A 387 -31.30 14.27 -0.55
CA THR A 387 -30.89 15.31 -1.51
C THR A 387 -29.42 15.63 -1.29
N PRO A 388 -28.56 15.63 -2.33
CA PRO A 388 -27.15 15.93 -2.16
C PRO A 388 -27.00 17.34 -1.58
N VAL A 389 -26.30 17.45 -0.45
CA VAL A 389 -25.83 18.73 0.07
C VAL A 389 -24.92 19.33 -1.00
N GLN A 390 -25.36 20.43 -1.62
CA GLN A 390 -24.55 21.19 -2.56
C GLN A 390 -23.27 21.64 -1.84
N LEU A 391 -22.11 21.24 -2.40
CA LEU A 391 -20.78 21.71 -1.99
C LEU A 391 -20.63 23.21 -2.17
#